data_AF-B9L854-F1
#
_entry.id   AF-B9L854-F1
#
_cell.length_a   1.000
_cell.length_b   1.000
_cell.length_c   1.000
_cell.angle_alpha   90.00
_cell.angle_beta   90.00
_cell.angle_gamma   90.00
#
_symmetry.space_group_name_H-M   'P 1'
#
loop_
_entity.id
_entity.type
_entity.pdbx_description
1 polymer ?
#
loop_
_entity_poly.entity_id
_entity_poly.type
_entity_poly.pdbx_seq_one_letter_code
_entity_poly.pdbx_strand_id
1 'polypeptide(L)'
;MKIFVYGSLKQNKKLHSYLENAKFLGYAVTSKKYPLILSKSGWYPYLLDLPGIGFYIKGEVYDVNYSLLKRLDRLEEVPHYYKRKKITAILNGKKIKAYTYFYAKKKKFLKKDLLEEF
;
A
#
# COMPACT_ATOMS: atom_id res chain seq x y z
N MET A 1 6.99 -14.21 0.74
CA MET A 1 5.66 -13.68 1.14
C MET A 1 5.37 -12.46 0.28
N LYS A 2 4.10 -12.18 -0.08
CA LYS A 2 3.81 -11.06 -0.98
C LYS A 2 3.43 -9.79 -0.22
N ILE A 3 3.93 -8.65 -0.66
CA ILE A 3 3.51 -7.32 -0.23
C ILE A 3 3.02 -6.51 -1.43
N PHE A 4 1.92 -5.78 -1.25
CA PHE A 4 1.36 -4.81 -2.17
C PHE A 4 1.69 -3.42 -1.63
N VAL A 5 2.39 -2.61 -2.42
CA VAL A 5 2.73 -1.22 -2.09
C VAL A 5 2.04 -0.26 -3.05
N TYR A 6 1.55 0.85 -2.54
CA TYR A 6 0.74 1.83 -3.28
C TYR A 6 1.28 3.25 -3.16
N GLY A 7 2.39 3.44 -2.43
CA GLY A 7 2.88 4.75 -2.00
C GLY A 7 4.36 4.95 -2.19
N SER A 8 5.01 5.56 -1.19
CA SER A 8 6.42 5.96 -1.22
C SER A 8 7.43 4.82 -1.41
N LEU A 9 7.01 3.57 -1.27
CA LEU A 9 7.81 2.35 -1.51
C LEU A 9 7.82 1.90 -2.99
N LYS A 10 6.91 2.42 -3.83
CA LYS A 10 6.85 2.08 -5.27
C LYS A 10 8.14 2.45 -5.99
N GLN A 11 8.37 1.87 -7.18
CA GLN A 11 9.47 2.26 -8.05
C GLN A 11 9.47 3.78 -8.29
N ASN A 12 10.66 4.37 -8.37
CA ASN A 12 10.87 5.81 -8.55
C ASN A 12 10.29 6.70 -7.43
N LYS A 13 9.99 6.14 -6.26
CA LYS A 13 9.58 6.89 -5.06
C LYS A 13 10.66 6.85 -3.97
N LYS A 14 10.56 7.79 -3.04
CA LYS A 14 11.61 8.11 -2.04
C LYS A 14 12.07 6.94 -1.18
N LEU A 15 11.21 5.96 -0.90
CA LEU A 15 11.53 4.81 -0.03
C LEU A 15 11.79 3.53 -0.81
N HIS A 16 11.90 3.59 -2.14
CA HIS A 16 12.07 2.39 -2.97
C HIS A 16 13.33 1.57 -2.63
N SER A 17 14.40 2.20 -2.12
CA SER A 17 15.63 1.51 -1.71
C SER A 17 15.40 0.42 -0.65
N TYR A 18 14.31 0.48 0.11
CA TYR A 18 13.94 -0.59 1.04
C TYR A 18 13.50 -1.88 0.34
N LEU A 19 13.07 -1.79 -0.93
CA LEU A 19 12.62 -2.91 -1.76
C LEU A 19 13.57 -3.23 -2.91
N GLU A 20 14.73 -2.57 -3.03
CA GLU A 20 15.65 -2.73 -4.17
C GLU A 20 16.09 -4.19 -4.39
N ASN A 21 16.23 -4.96 -3.31
CA ASN A 21 16.63 -6.37 -3.33
C ASN A 21 15.43 -7.33 -3.31
N ALA A 22 14.20 -6.81 -3.27
CA ALA A 22 12.99 -7.61 -3.29
C ALA A 22 12.62 -7.96 -4.74
N LYS A 23 12.12 -9.18 -4.95
CA LYS A 23 11.70 -9.60 -6.29
C LYS A 23 10.42 -8.87 -6.69
N PHE A 24 10.50 -7.96 -7.65
CA PHE A 24 9.32 -7.35 -8.26
C PHE A 24 8.51 -8.40 -9.02
N LEU A 25 7.22 -8.50 -8.72
CA LEU A 25 6.30 -9.46 -9.35
C LEU A 25 5.41 -8.81 -10.40
N GLY A 26 5.30 -7.48 -10.40
CA GLY A 26 4.53 -6.72 -11.37
C GLY A 26 3.58 -5.69 -10.75
N TYR A 27 2.97 -4.90 -11.62
CA TYR A 27 1.90 -3.98 -11.26
C TYR A 27 0.62 -4.74 -10.90
N ALA A 28 -0.11 -4.21 -9.93
CA ALA A 28 -1.36 -4.80 -9.48
C ALA A 28 -2.37 -3.73 -9.07
N VAL A 29 -3.62 -4.17 -8.94
CA VAL A 29 -4.73 -3.33 -8.48
C VAL A 29 -5.44 -4.02 -7.33
N THR A 30 -5.91 -3.29 -6.32
CA THR A 30 -6.70 -3.88 -5.24
C THR A 30 -7.99 -4.51 -5.77
N SER A 31 -8.42 -5.67 -5.25
CA SER A 31 -9.68 -6.29 -5.68
C SER A 31 -10.94 -5.62 -5.12
N LYS A 32 -10.77 -4.75 -4.12
CA LYS A 32 -11.82 -3.91 -3.53
C LYS A 32 -11.40 -2.45 -3.67
N LYS A 33 -12.39 -1.56 -3.65
CA LYS A 33 -12.16 -0.12 -3.57
C LYS A 33 -11.70 0.27 -2.17
N TYR A 34 -10.77 1.22 -2.09
CA TYR A 34 -10.36 1.86 -0.83
C TYR A 34 -10.20 3.37 -1.04
N PRO A 35 -10.41 4.19 0.01
CA PRO A 35 -9.99 5.57 0.00
C PRO A 35 -8.46 5.66 0.10
N LEU A 36 -7.83 6.23 -0.91
CA LEU A 36 -6.45 6.67 -0.86
C LEU A 36 -6.46 8.19 -0.84
N ILE A 37 -5.86 8.80 0.18
CA ILE A 37 -5.78 10.25 0.32
C ILE A 37 -4.35 10.66 0.56
N LEU A 38 -4.02 11.93 0.30
CA LEU A 38 -2.67 12.43 0.52
C LEU A 38 -2.51 13.05 1.93
N SER A 39 -1.34 12.88 2.53
CA SER A 39 -0.99 13.64 3.73
C SER A 39 -1.00 15.14 3.45
N LYS A 40 -1.16 15.95 4.50
CA LYS A 40 -1.07 17.42 4.38
C LYS A 40 0.25 17.90 3.77
N SER A 41 1.33 17.16 3.99
CA SER A 41 2.65 17.51 3.44
C SER A 41 2.80 17.13 1.97
N GLY A 42 1.99 16.21 1.45
CA GLY A 42 2.12 15.71 0.08
C GLY A 42 3.05 14.51 -0.08
N TRP A 43 3.75 14.10 0.98
CA TRP A 43 4.84 13.11 0.88
C TRP A 43 4.40 11.66 1.06
N TYR A 44 3.28 11.44 1.75
CA TYR A 44 2.83 10.10 2.16
C TYR A 44 1.36 9.92 1.86
N PRO A 45 0.98 8.87 1.12
CA PRO A 45 -0.42 8.55 0.92
C PRO A 45 -0.96 7.71 2.08
N TYR A 46 -2.20 7.98 2.51
CA TYR A 46 -2.91 7.20 3.50
C TYR A 46 -3.96 6.33 2.81
N LEU A 47 -3.74 5.02 2.80
CA LEU A 47 -4.78 4.06 2.45
C LEU A 47 -5.66 3.81 3.67
N LEU A 48 -6.95 4.12 3.57
CA LEU A 48 -7.89 3.94 4.67
C LEU A 48 -8.57 2.57 4.57
N ASP A 49 -8.70 1.86 5.69
CA ASP A 49 -9.33 0.54 5.76
C ASP A 49 -10.88 0.65 5.77
N LEU A 50 -11.40 1.15 4.64
CA LEU A 50 -12.83 1.34 4.39
C LEU A 50 -13.18 0.66 3.05
N PRO A 51 -13.21 -0.68 3.02
CA PRO A 51 -13.42 -1.43 1.78
C PRO A 51 -14.77 -1.10 1.13
N GLY A 52 -14.76 -0.92 -0.19
CA GLY A 52 -15.94 -0.59 -0.99
C GLY A 52 -16.10 0.92 -1.27
N ILE A 53 -15.33 1.78 -0.60
CA ILE A 53 -15.33 3.24 -0.80
C ILE A 53 -14.10 3.65 -1.62
N GLY A 54 -14.21 4.70 -2.43
CA GLY A 54 -13.08 5.24 -3.20
C GLY A 54 -12.82 4.46 -4.49
N PHE A 55 -11.56 4.09 -4.72
CA PHE A 55 -11.11 3.54 -6.01
C PHE A 55 -10.38 2.21 -5.84
N TYR A 56 -10.27 1.48 -6.93
CA TYR A 56 -9.34 0.37 -6.98
C TYR A 56 -7.92 0.92 -7.07
N ILE A 57 -7.10 0.64 -6.05
CA ILE A 57 -5.83 1.31 -5.89
C ILE A 57 -4.76 0.62 -6.73
N LYS A 58 -4.06 1.40 -7.56
CA LYS A 58 -2.93 0.94 -8.37
C LYS A 58 -1.67 0.89 -7.52
N GLY A 59 -0.91 -0.18 -7.67
CA GLY A 59 0.31 -0.40 -6.92
C GLY A 59 1.17 -1.49 -7.53
N GLU A 60 2.10 -1.97 -6.72
CA GLU A 60 3.15 -2.90 -7.11
C GLU A 60 3.17 -4.06 -6.13
N VAL A 61 3.49 -5.26 -6.62
CA VAL A 61 3.64 -6.45 -5.77
C VAL A 61 5.09 -6.92 -5.78
N TYR A 62 5.61 -7.21 -4.58
CA TYR A 62 6.94 -7.77 -4.37
C TYR A 62 6.88 -9.06 -3.57
N ASP A 63 7.79 -9.98 -3.86
CA ASP A 63 8.08 -11.09 -2.96
C ASP A 63 9.15 -10.66 -1.95
N VAL A 64 8.82 -10.82 -0.68
CA VAL A 64 9.63 -10.41 0.46
C VAL A 64 9.77 -11.56 1.44
N ASN A 65 10.93 -11.69 2.07
CA ASN A 65 11.12 -12.59 3.19
C ASN A 65 10.63 -11.94 4.50
N TYR A 66 10.62 -12.73 5.58
CA TYR A 66 10.15 -12.27 6.89
C TYR A 66 10.99 -11.12 7.47
N SER A 67 12.32 -11.15 7.27
CA SER A 67 13.24 -10.13 7.76
C SER A 67 12.98 -8.77 7.12
N LEU A 68 12.85 -8.74 5.79
CA LEU A 68 12.49 -7.55 5.04
C LEU A 68 11.11 -7.02 5.47
N LEU A 69 10.12 -7.90 5.60
CA LEU A 69 8.79 -7.46 6.03
C LEU A 69 8.81 -6.85 7.45
N LYS A 70 9.63 -7.37 8.38
CA LYS A 70 9.84 -6.74 9.70
C LYS A 70 10.50 -5.37 9.60
N ARG A 71 11.46 -5.18 8.69
CA ARG A 71 12.10 -3.87 8.45
C ARG A 71 11.07 -2.86 7.92
N LEU A 72 10.19 -3.28 7.02
CA LEU A 72 9.10 -2.46 6.52
C LEU A 72 8.07 -2.12 7.62
N ASP A 73 7.74 -3.07 8.50
CA ASP A 73 6.86 -2.78 9.64
C ASP A 73 7.44 -1.70 10.57
N ARG A 74 8.76 -1.70 10.78
CA ARG A 74 9.45 -0.66 11.57
C ARG A 74 9.41 0.69 10.85
N LEU A 75 9.68 0.70 9.53
CA LEU A 75 9.63 1.91 8.70
C LEU A 75 8.23 2.55 8.70
N GLU A 76 7.19 1.73 8.61
CA GLU A 76 5.78 2.16 8.59
C GLU A 76 5.19 2.31 10.00
N GLU A 77 6.02 2.21 11.03
CA GLU A 77 5.68 2.34 12.46
C GLU A 77 4.44 1.51 12.87
N VAL A 78 4.39 0.25 12.44
CA VAL A 78 3.31 -0.68 12.77
C VAL A 78 3.33 -1.06 14.26
N PRO A 79 2.19 -1.09 14.98
CA PRO A 79 0.81 -0.88 14.51
C PRO A 79 0.26 0.55 14.73
N HIS A 80 1.12 1.53 15.02
CA HIS A 80 0.73 2.85 15.53
C HIS A 80 0.45 3.87 14.43
N TYR A 81 1.29 3.92 13.38
CA TYR A 81 1.10 4.84 12.26
C TYR A 81 0.36 4.18 11.10
N TYR A 82 0.80 2.98 10.71
CA TYR A 82 0.04 2.06 9.87
C TYR A 82 -0.27 0.75 10.58
N LYS A 83 -1.25 0.01 10.05
CA LYS A 83 -1.58 -1.36 10.43
C LYS A 83 -1.39 -2.24 9.21
N ARG A 84 -0.56 -3.28 9.34
CA ARG A 84 -0.40 -4.27 8.28
C ARG A 84 -1.58 -5.23 8.25
N LYS A 85 -2.22 -5.39 7.10
CA LYS A 85 -3.30 -6.38 6.88
C LYS A 85 -3.11 -7.10 5.55
N LYS A 86 -3.75 -8.26 5.40
CA LYS A 86 -3.81 -8.95 4.11
C LYS A 86 -4.98 -8.42 3.30
N ILE A 87 -4.74 -8.16 2.02
CA ILE A 87 -5.77 -7.87 1.02
C ILE A 87 -5.67 -8.86 -0.13
N THR A 88 -6.72 -8.91 -0.94
CA THR A 88 -6.68 -9.52 -2.26
C THR A 88 -6.38 -8.43 -3.30
N ALA A 89 -5.36 -8.64 -4.12
CA ALA A 89 -5.02 -7.80 -5.27
C ALA A 89 -5.11 -8.61 -6.57
N ILE A 90 -5.25 -7.94 -7.70
CA ILE A 90 -5.24 -8.51 -9.04
C ILE A 90 -3.88 -8.22 -9.66
N LEU A 91 -3.07 -9.27 -9.85
CA LEU A 91 -1.75 -9.24 -10.47
C LEU A 91 -1.82 -10.09 -11.74
N ASN A 92 -1.58 -9.50 -12.91
CA ASN A 92 -1.67 -10.18 -14.22
C ASN A 92 -2.99 -10.96 -14.39
N GLY A 93 -4.11 -10.31 -14.08
CA GLY A 93 -5.46 -10.91 -14.13
C GLY A 93 -5.77 -11.94 -13.04
N LYS A 94 -4.81 -12.29 -12.17
CA LYS A 94 -4.99 -13.31 -11.12
C LYS A 94 -5.15 -12.68 -9.74
N LYS A 95 -6.10 -13.21 -8.96
CA LYS A 95 -6.27 -12.86 -7.55
C LYS A 95 -5.12 -13.42 -6.73
N ILE A 96 -4.43 -12.56 -5.99
CA ILE A 96 -3.37 -12.94 -5.05
C ILE A 96 -3.66 -12.35 -3.66
N LYS A 97 -3.22 -13.03 -2.60
CA LYS A 97 -3.19 -12.46 -1.24
C LYS A 97 -1.84 -11.79 -1.01
N ALA A 98 -1.85 -10.53 -0.57
CA ALA A 98 -0.65 -9.77 -0.23
C ALA A 98 -0.87 -8.97 1.06
N TYR A 99 0.20 -8.72 1.79
CA TYR A 99 0.17 -7.72 2.86
C TYR A 99 0.13 -6.31 2.26
N THR A 100 -0.54 -5.39 2.93
CA THR A 100 -0.50 -3.95 2.65
C THR A 100 -0.56 -3.20 3.98
N TYR A 101 -0.26 -1.91 3.95
CA TYR A 101 -0.32 -1.03 5.11
C TYR A 101 -1.57 -0.14 5.03
N PHE A 102 -2.37 -0.08 6.09
CA PHE A 102 -3.51 0.84 6.20
C PHE A 102 -3.24 1.87 7.26
N TYR A 103 -3.59 3.13 7.02
CA TYR A 103 -3.40 4.18 8.01
C TYR A 103 -4.13 3.84 9.31
N ALA A 104 -3.44 3.91 10.44
CA ALA A 104 -3.93 3.36 11.70
C ALA A 104 -5.05 4.18 12.35
N LYS A 105 -5.13 5.47 12.01
CA LYS A 105 -6.06 6.45 12.60
C LYS A 105 -7.21 6.76 11.66
N LYS A 106 -8.33 7.22 12.23
CA LYS A 106 -9.46 7.73 11.44
C LYS A 106 -9.07 9.05 10.78
N LYS A 107 -9.47 9.24 9.53
CA LYS A 107 -9.26 10.49 8.78
C LYS A 107 -10.56 10.86 8.05
N LYS A 108 -10.95 12.13 8.13
CA LYS A 108 -12.00 12.69 7.29
C LYS A 108 -11.40 13.05 5.93
N PHE A 109 -12.19 12.90 4.87
CA PHE A 109 -11.82 13.22 3.51
C PHE A 109 -13.05 13.64 2.72
N LEU A 110 -12.85 14.43 1.68
CA LEU A 110 -13.83 14.78 0.67
C LEU A 110 -13.60 13.92 -0.58
N LYS A 111 -14.61 13.81 -1.46
CA LYS A 111 -14.46 13.06 -2.72
C LYS A 111 -13.29 13.56 -3.57
N LYS A 112 -13.02 14.87 -3.55
CA LYS A 112 -11.90 15.50 -4.28
C LYS A 112 -10.51 15.14 -3.74
N ASP A 113 -10.43 14.59 -2.53
CA ASP A 113 -9.15 14.20 -1.92
C ASP A 113 -8.73 12.78 -2.32
N LEU A 114 -9.62 12.03 -2.98
CA LEU A 114 -9.43 10.62 -3.30
C LEU A 114 -8.55 10.44 -4.55
N LEU A 115 -7.60 9.53 -4.46
CA LEU A 115 -6.67 9.18 -5.53
C LEU A 115 -6.86 7.71 -5.94
N GLU A 116 -6.64 7.40 -7.22
CA GLU A 116 -6.51 6.01 -7.68
C GLU A 116 -5.07 5.48 -7.53
N GLU A 117 -4.10 6.40 -7.53
CA GLU A 117 -2.67 6.13 -7.54
C GLU A 117 -1.89 7.30 -6.93
N PHE A 118 -0.77 7.00 -6.28
CA PHE A 118 0.22 7.96 -5.78
C PHE A 118 1.50 7.93 -6.61
#